data_AF-A0AAU0Q1E6-F1
#
_entry.id   AF-A0AAU0Q1E6-F1
#
_cell.length_a   1.000
_cell.length_b   1.000
_cell.length_c   1.000
_cell.angle_alpha   90.00
_cell.angle_beta   90.00
_cell.angle_gamma   90.00
#
_symmetry.space_group_name_H-M   'P 1'
#
loop_
_entity.id
_entity.type
_entity.pdbx_description
1 polymer ?
#
loop_
_entity_poly.entity_id
_entity_poly.type
_entity_poly.pdbx_seq_one_letter_code
_entity_poly.pdbx_strand_id
1 'polypeptide(L)'
;MSGLFATEHELMTTTAGKVDAVNDQVQAELQRLQGTVDGVAGAWKGNASVAFGELMAQWNDAALRLREALSSISDNIRANASAFATTEEQNAASFTQLGGLSL
;
A
#
# COMPACT_ATOMS: atom_id res chain seq x y z
N MET A 1 -28.90 7.66 1.29
CA MET A 1 -27.59 8.23 1.65
C MET A 1 -26.69 7.21 2.33
N SER A 2 -27.14 6.40 3.31
CA SER A 2 -26.31 5.33 3.93
C SER A 2 -25.70 4.32 2.94
N GLY A 3 -26.49 3.85 1.96
CA GLY A 3 -26.00 2.89 0.96
C GLY A 3 -24.83 3.38 0.09
N LEU A 4 -24.69 4.70 -0.13
CA LEU A 4 -23.59 5.26 -0.91
C LEU A 4 -22.25 5.14 -0.16
N PHE A 5 -22.27 5.42 1.15
CA PHE A 5 -21.08 5.40 2.00
C PHE A 5 -20.64 3.98 2.40
N ALA A 6 -21.58 3.05 2.59
CA ALA A 6 -21.26 1.64 2.76
C ALA A 6 -20.53 1.06 1.53
N THR A 7 -20.98 1.46 0.33
CA THR A 7 -20.33 1.10 -0.94
C THR A 7 -18.93 1.72 -1.04
N GLU A 8 -18.75 2.96 -0.58
CA GLU A 8 -17.47 3.65 -0.57
C GLU A 8 -16.46 2.99 0.39
N HIS A 9 -16.89 2.59 1.60
CA HIS A 9 -16.06 1.85 2.54
C HIS A 9 -15.58 0.49 1.98
N GLU A 10 -16.47 -0.28 1.36
CA GLU A 10 -16.13 -1.55 0.71
C GLU A 10 -15.14 -1.35 -0.45
N LEU A 11 -15.36 -0.31 -1.25
CA LEU A 11 -14.47 0.06 -2.36
C LEU A 11 -13.07 0.43 -1.83
N MET A 12 -12.98 1.19 -0.75
CA MET A 12 -11.71 1.57 -0.12
C MET A 12 -10.97 0.35 0.43
N THR A 13 -11.67 -0.53 1.15
CA THR A 13 -11.09 -1.77 1.69
C THR A 13 -10.56 -2.66 0.56
N THR A 14 -11.35 -2.82 -0.51
CA THR A 14 -10.93 -3.56 -1.71
C THR A 14 -9.71 -2.92 -2.38
N THR A 15 -9.67 -1.59 -2.44
CA THR A 15 -8.55 -0.85 -3.05
C THR A 15 -7.27 -1.00 -2.22
N ALA A 16 -7.34 -0.94 -0.89
CA ALA A 16 -6.19 -1.23 -0.02
C ALA A 16 -5.65 -2.64 -0.27
N GLY A 17 -6.52 -3.66 -0.34
CA GLY A 17 -6.11 -5.03 -0.67
C GLY A 17 -5.45 -5.17 -2.04
N LYS A 18 -5.87 -4.38 -3.04
CA LYS A 18 -5.19 -4.32 -4.35
C LYS A 18 -3.80 -3.69 -4.25
N VAL A 19 -3.64 -2.64 -3.44
CA VAL A 19 -2.33 -2.01 -3.20
C VAL A 19 -1.38 -2.99 -2.52
N ASP A 20 -1.87 -3.77 -1.54
CA ASP A 20 -1.08 -4.82 -0.90
C ASP A 20 -0.62 -5.87 -1.92
N ALA A 21 -1.54 -6.36 -2.77
CA ALA A 21 -1.20 -7.33 -3.81
C ALA A 21 -0.17 -6.79 -4.81
N VAL A 22 -0.26 -5.51 -5.18
CA VAL A 22 0.74 -4.85 -6.03
C VAL A 22 2.08 -4.74 -5.30
N ASN A 23 2.10 -4.42 -4.01
CA ASN A 23 3.32 -4.38 -3.21
C ASN A 23 4.01 -5.76 -3.17
N ASP A 24 3.25 -6.84 -2.99
CA ASP A 24 3.79 -8.20 -3.01
C ASP A 24 4.40 -8.57 -4.38
N GLN A 25 3.71 -8.19 -5.47
CA GLN A 25 4.22 -8.39 -6.84
C GLN A 25 5.52 -7.61 -7.09
N VAL A 26 5.57 -6.36 -6.64
CA VAL A 26 6.77 -5.52 -6.71
C VAL A 26 7.92 -6.17 -5.95
N GLN A 27 7.68 -6.67 -4.74
CA GLN A 27 8.72 -7.35 -3.96
C GLN A 27 9.23 -8.62 -4.65
N ALA A 28 8.34 -9.42 -5.25
CA ALA A 28 8.75 -10.59 -6.01
C ALA A 28 9.61 -10.22 -7.22
N GLU A 29 9.27 -9.14 -7.94
CA GLU A 29 10.06 -8.65 -9.08
C GLU A 29 11.44 -8.13 -8.64
N LEU A 30 11.50 -7.38 -7.53
CA LEU A 30 12.74 -6.87 -6.97
C LEU A 30 13.70 -8.02 -6.60
N GLN A 31 13.18 -9.09 -5.98
CA GLN A 31 13.96 -10.30 -5.66
C GLN A 31 14.45 -11.02 -6.93
N ARG A 32 13.60 -11.12 -7.96
CA ARG A 32 13.95 -11.72 -9.25
C ARG A 32 15.10 -10.96 -9.93
N LEU A 33 15.02 -9.63 -9.91
CA LEU A 33 16.06 -8.76 -10.47
C LEU A 33 17.36 -8.88 -9.68
N GLN A 34 17.30 -8.89 -8.35
CA GLN A 34 18.48 -9.13 -7.51
C GLN A 34 19.16 -10.47 -7.85
N GLY A 35 18.40 -11.56 -8.01
CA GLY A 35 18.97 -12.85 -8.39
C GLY A 35 19.62 -12.85 -9.78
N THR A 36 19.01 -12.17 -10.76
CA THR A 36 19.61 -11.98 -12.09
C THR A 36 20.94 -11.24 -11.98
N VAL A 37 20.95 -10.18 -11.17
CA VAL A 37 22.10 -9.30 -10.96
C VAL A 37 23.24 -10.06 -10.26
N ASP A 38 22.96 -10.84 -9.22
CA ASP A 38 23.94 -11.72 -8.57
C ASP A 38 24.52 -12.77 -9.53
N GLY A 39 23.70 -13.32 -10.43
CA GLY A 39 24.11 -14.29 -11.43
C GLY A 39 25.11 -13.73 -12.45
N VAL A 40 25.00 -12.45 -12.82
CA VAL A 40 25.93 -11.78 -13.74
C VAL A 40 27.11 -11.13 -13.04
N ALA A 41 27.02 -10.87 -11.72
CA ALA A 41 28.09 -10.30 -10.91
C ALA A 41 29.40 -11.09 -11.02
N GLY A 42 29.31 -12.42 -11.12
CA GLY A 42 30.45 -13.31 -11.32
C GLY A 42 31.23 -13.04 -12.62
N ALA A 43 30.57 -12.51 -13.64
CA ALA A 43 31.17 -12.15 -14.92
C ALA A 43 31.80 -10.74 -14.92
N TRP A 44 31.47 -9.88 -13.96
CA TRP A 44 31.87 -8.46 -13.91
C TRP A 44 33.07 -8.20 -12.97
N LYS A 45 33.98 -9.18 -12.82
CA LYS A 45 35.19 -9.02 -11.99
C LYS A 45 36.16 -7.98 -12.57
N GLY A 46 36.72 -7.13 -11.71
CA GLY A 46 37.66 -6.06 -12.08
C GLY A 46 37.10 -4.66 -11.79
N ASN A 47 37.53 -3.63 -12.54
CA ASN A 47 37.06 -2.23 -12.35
C ASN A 47 35.52 -2.05 -12.46
N ALA A 48 34.80 -3.00 -13.08
CA ALA A 48 33.34 -2.99 -13.16
C ALA A 48 32.64 -3.34 -11.82
N SER A 49 33.36 -3.92 -10.85
CA SER A 49 32.79 -4.30 -9.55
C SER A 49 32.35 -3.10 -8.71
N VAL A 50 33.02 -1.95 -8.83
CA VAL A 50 32.67 -0.74 -8.06
C VAL A 50 31.37 -0.14 -8.56
N ALA A 51 31.25 0.08 -9.87
CA ALA A 51 30.03 0.59 -10.49
C ALA A 51 28.82 -0.35 -10.26
N PHE A 52 29.07 -1.66 -10.23
CA PHE A 52 28.06 -2.65 -9.88
C PHE A 52 27.60 -2.53 -8.43
N GLY A 53 28.55 -2.40 -7.48
CA GLY A 53 28.24 -2.21 -6.07
C GLY A 53 27.42 -0.94 -5.82
N GLU A 54 27.76 0.16 -6.49
CA GLU A 54 27.01 1.41 -6.44
C GLU A 54 25.60 1.27 -7.02
N LEU A 55 25.45 0.59 -8.17
CA LEU A 55 24.15 0.31 -8.76
C LEU A 55 23.28 -0.53 -7.82
N MET A 56 23.85 -1.55 -7.19
CA MET A 56 23.15 -2.39 -6.23
C MET A 56 22.70 -1.63 -4.98
N ALA A 57 23.55 -0.73 -4.47
CA ALA A 57 23.18 0.13 -3.35
C ALA A 57 22.00 1.06 -3.70
N GLN A 58 22.05 1.72 -4.87
CA GLN A 58 20.97 2.58 -5.35
C GLN A 58 19.68 1.79 -5.60
N TRP A 59 19.80 0.59 -6.17
CA TRP A 59 18.67 -0.31 -6.39
C TRP A 59 17.97 -0.69 -5.08
N ASN A 60 18.74 -1.11 -4.07
CA ASN A 60 18.20 -1.49 -2.77
C ASN A 60 17.51 -0.31 -2.06
N ASP A 61 18.05 0.90 -2.18
CA ASP A 61 17.42 2.12 -1.65
C ASP A 61 16.09 2.42 -2.37
N ALA A 62 16.07 2.36 -3.71
CA ALA A 62 14.86 2.58 -4.50
C ALA A 62 13.77 1.53 -4.18
N ALA A 63 14.16 0.26 -4.04
CA ALA A 63 13.29 -0.84 -3.65
C ALA A 63 12.64 -0.61 -2.28
N LEU A 64 13.44 -0.19 -1.29
CA LEU A 64 12.95 0.11 0.06
C LEU A 64 11.94 1.27 0.03
N ARG A 65 12.28 2.36 -0.65
CA ARG A 65 11.39 3.53 -0.79
C ARG A 65 10.07 3.18 -1.44
N LEU A 66 10.10 2.35 -2.49
CA LEU A 66 8.89 1.91 -3.18
C LEU A 66 7.99 1.08 -2.24
N ARG A 67 8.59 0.15 -1.48
CA ARG A 67 7.86 -0.64 -0.48
C ARG A 67 7.20 0.23 0.59
N GLU A 68 7.95 1.19 1.13
CA GLU A 68 7.45 2.12 2.16
C GLU A 68 6.31 2.99 1.62
N ALA A 69 6.44 3.50 0.39
CA ALA A 69 5.40 4.28 -0.26
C ALA A 69 4.11 3.46 -0.46
N LEU A 70 4.21 2.22 -0.95
CA LEU A 70 3.05 1.36 -1.16
C LEU A 70 2.38 0.95 0.16
N SER A 71 3.16 0.63 1.19
CA SER A 71 2.63 0.38 2.54
C SER A 71 1.89 1.59 3.08
N SER A 72 2.49 2.78 3.00
CA SER A 72 1.88 4.03 3.43
C SER A 72 0.58 4.33 2.68
N ILE A 73 0.51 4.05 1.38
CA ILE A 73 -0.72 4.20 0.59
C ILE A 73 -1.81 3.26 1.10
N SER A 74 -1.50 1.98 1.32
CA SER A 74 -2.46 0.99 1.85
C SER A 74 -2.98 1.40 3.24
N ASP A 75 -2.07 1.81 4.13
CA ASP A 75 -2.41 2.25 5.48
C ASP A 75 -3.29 3.52 5.46
N ASN A 76 -2.98 4.48 4.60
CA ASN A 76 -3.81 5.68 4.42
C ASN A 76 -5.21 5.35 3.90
N ILE A 77 -5.33 4.41 2.95
CA ILE A 77 -6.64 4.00 2.44
C ILE A 77 -7.47 3.35 3.56
N ARG A 78 -6.87 2.46 4.35
CA ARG A 78 -7.53 1.80 5.49
C ARG A 78 -7.93 2.78 6.58
N ALA A 79 -7.06 3.74 6.91
CA ALA A 79 -7.34 4.77 7.90
C ALA A 79 -8.54 5.64 7.47
N ASN A 80 -8.58 6.06 6.20
CA ASN A 80 -9.72 6.80 5.68
C ASN A 80 -11.00 5.96 5.69
N ALA A 81 -10.93 4.67 5.31
CA ALA A 81 -12.08 3.76 5.35
C ALA A 81 -12.67 3.67 6.77
N SER A 82 -11.82 3.49 7.79
CA SER A 82 -12.25 3.46 9.19
C SER A 82 -12.86 4.79 9.67
N ALA A 83 -12.29 5.92 9.25
CA ALA A 83 -12.82 7.24 9.57
C ALA A 83 -14.23 7.46 8.97
N PHE A 84 -14.45 7.00 7.74
CA PHE A 84 -15.78 7.02 7.11
C PHE A 84 -16.79 6.16 7.87
N ALA A 85 -16.42 4.93 8.23
CA ALA A 85 -17.29 4.03 9.00
C ALA A 85 -17.67 4.60 10.39
N THR A 86 -16.70 5.21 11.08
CA THR A 86 -16.94 5.85 12.38
C THR A 86 -17.91 7.03 12.24
N THR A 87 -17.74 7.84 11.20
CA THR A 87 -18.62 8.98 10.91
C THR A 87 -20.04 8.52 10.57
N GLU A 88 -20.20 7.38 9.89
CA GLU A 88 -21.50 6.76 9.63
C GLU A 88 -22.21 6.39 10.94
N GLU A 89 -21.52 5.69 11.83
CA GLU A 89 -22.08 5.21 13.10
C GLU A 89 -22.59 6.38 13.96
N GLN A 90 -21.81 7.47 14.00
CA GLN A 90 -22.18 8.70 14.71
C GLN A 90 -23.40 9.40 14.10
N ASN A 91 -23.46 9.49 12.77
CA ASN A 91 -24.59 10.10 12.06
C ASN A 91 -25.87 9.28 12.21
N ALA A 92 -25.77 7.95 12.13
CA ALA A 92 -26.88 7.03 12.34
C ALA A 92 -27.43 7.14 13.76
N ALA A 93 -26.55 7.12 14.77
CA ALA A 93 -26.94 7.29 16.18
C ALA A 93 -27.65 8.64 16.41
N SER A 94 -27.12 9.73 15.83
CA SER A 94 -27.72 11.07 15.93
C SER A 94 -29.13 11.12 15.30
N PHE A 95 -29.32 10.47 14.14
CA PHE A 95 -30.64 10.42 13.50
C PHE A 95 -31.65 9.61 14.31
N THR A 96 -31.24 8.46 14.86
CA THR A 96 -32.09 7.66 15.76
C THR A 96 -32.50 8.47 17.00
N GLN A 97 -31.56 9.24 17.56
CA GLN A 97 -31.83 10.06 18.73
C GLN A 97 -32.80 11.21 18.43
N LEU A 98 -32.70 11.84 17.27
CA LEU A 98 -33.66 12.87 16.84
C LEU A 98 -35.04 12.29 16.50
N GLY A 99 -35.10 11.14 15.83
CA GLY A 99 -36.36 10.46 15.51
C GLY A 99 -37.13 9.97 16.74
N GLY A 100 -36.41 9.59 17.81
CA GLY A 100 -36.99 9.20 19.10
C GLY A 100 -37.50 10.37 19.95
N LEU A 101 -37.08 11.62 19.66
CA LEU A 101 -37.56 12.83 20.33
C LEU A 101 -38.80 13.43 19.64
N SER A 102 -39.16 12.95 18.45
CA SER A 102 -40.29 13.44 17.64
C SER A 102 -41.56 12.59 17.72
N LEU A 103 -41.64 11.63 18.66
CA LEU A 103 -42.82 10.83 19.00
C LEU A 103 -43.15 10.99 20.49
#